data_AF-A0A958C996-F1
#
_entry.id   AF-A0A958C996-F1
#
_cell.length_a   1.000
_cell.length_b   1.000
_cell.length_c   1.000
_cell.angle_alpha   90.00
_cell.angle_beta   90.00
_cell.angle_gamma   90.00
#
_symmetry.space_group_name_H-M   'P 1'
#
loop_
_entity.id
_entity.type
_entity.pdbx_description
1 polymer ?
#
loop_
_entity_poly.entity_id
_entity_poly.type
_entity_poly.pdbx_seq_one_letter_code
_entity_poly.pdbx_strand_id
1 'polypeptide(L)' 'MTRGLNKVLIIGSLGADPEMRYTPGGKPVTSYSVAVNRGWRTSEG' A
#
# COMPACT_ATOMS: atom_id res chain seq x y z
N MET A 1 -8.19 -24.36 -15.56
CA MET A 1 -8.54 -23.43 -14.46
C MET A 1 -7.24 -22.90 -13.88
N THR A 2 -6.83 -21.67 -14.21
CA THR A 2 -5.57 -21.10 -13.72
C THR A 2 -5.73 -20.75 -12.24
N ARG A 3 -5.02 -21.48 -11.36
CA ARG A 3 -4.97 -21.19 -9.93
C ARG A 3 -3.80 -20.25 -9.63
N GLY A 4 -4.03 -18.95 -9.75
CA GLY A 4 -3.09 -17.91 -9.32
C GLY A 4 -3.61 -17.19 -8.09
N LEU A 5 -2.75 -16.96 -7.10
CA LEU A 5 -3.05 -16.09 -5.95
C LEU A 5 -2.19 -14.83 -6.05
N ASN A 6 -2.83 -13.66 -6.14
CA ASN A 6 -2.19 -12.38 -5.91
C ASN A 6 -2.80 -11.76 -4.66
N LYS A 7 -2.03 -11.71 -3.57
CA LYS A 7 -2.45 -11.17 -2.27
C LYS A 7 -1.32 -10.33 -1.69
N VAL A 8 -1.66 -9.12 -1.25
CA VAL A 8 -0.73 -8.18 -0.60
C VAL A 8 -1.30 -7.79 0.76
N LEU A 9 -0.47 -7.80 1.80
CA LEU A 9 -0.79 -7.31 3.14
C LEU A 9 0.25 -6.24 3.51
N ILE A 10 -0.21 -5.04 3.87
CA ILE A 10 0.64 -3.89 4.18
C ILE A 10 0.20 -3.34 5.54
N ILE A 11 1.15 -3.12 6.45
CA ILE A 11 0.94 -2.50 7.76
C ILE A 11 2.01 -1.43 7.93
N GLY A 12 1.60 -0.20 8.19
CA GLY A 12 2.50 0.94 8.29
C GLY A 12 1.73 2.23 8.59
N SER A 13 2.42 3.37 8.46
CA SER A 13 1.84 4.70 8.68
C SER A 13 1.58 5.42 7.35
N LEU A 14 0.54 6.27 7.31
CA LEU A 14 0.31 7.13 6.15
C LEU A 14 1.42 8.18 6.03
N GLY A 15 1.93 8.40 4.82
CA GLY A 15 2.96 9.42 4.56
C GLY A 15 2.40 10.84 4.48
N ALA A 16 1.13 10.98 4.12
CA ALA A 16 0.37 12.22 4.05
C ALA A 16 -1.13 11.90 4.13
N ASP A 17 -1.96 12.94 4.21
CA ASP A 17 -3.41 12.77 4.13
C ASP A 17 -3.82 12.13 2.79
N PRO A 18 -4.76 11.15 2.78
CA PRO A 18 -5.23 10.54 1.55
C PRO A 18 -5.87 11.54 0.60
N GLU A 19 -5.55 11.45 -0.69
CA GLU A 19 -6.12 12.31 -1.71
C GLU A 19 -7.29 11.62 -2.41
N MET A 20 -8.46 12.26 -2.41
CA MET A 20 -9.65 11.77 -3.10
C MET A 20 -9.84 12.47 -4.44
N ARG A 21 -10.08 11.68 -5.48
CA ARG A 21 -10.34 12.12 -6.86
C ARG A 21 -11.53 11.35 -7.43
N TYR A 22 -12.05 11.82 -8.56
CA TYR A 22 -13.03 11.10 -9.35
C TYR A 22 -12.44 10.74 -10.71
N THR A 23 -12.71 9.52 -11.16
CA THR A 23 -12.44 9.12 -12.55
C THR A 23 -13.34 9.91 -13.52
N PRO A 24 -13.02 9.97 -14.83
CA PRO A 24 -13.90 10.57 -15.83
C PRO A 24 -15.33 10.00 -15.83
N GLY A 25 -15.50 8.74 -15.42
CA GLY A 25 -16.80 8.09 -15.25
C GLY A 25 -17.47 8.35 -13.90
N GLY A 26 -17.01 9.31 -13.11
CA GLY A 26 -17.62 9.69 -11.82
C GLY A 26 -17.38 8.72 -10.67
N LYS A 27 -16.51 7.72 -10.82
CA LYS A 27 -16.18 6.79 -9.72
C LYS A 27 -15.17 7.43 -8.75
N PRO A 28 -15.42 7.43 -7.43
CA PRO A 28 -14.48 7.93 -6.44
C PRO A 28 -13.24 7.01 -6.35
N VAL A 29 -12.06 7.61 -6.25
CA VAL A 29 -10.77 6.93 -6.09
C VAL A 29 -9.96 7.68 -5.05
N THR A 30 -9.44 6.96 -4.07
CA THR A 30 -8.57 7.51 -3.02
C THR A 30 -7.15 6.97 -3.20
N SER A 31 -6.18 7.87 -3.31
CA SER A 31 -4.76 7.54 -3.38
C SER A 31 -4.08 7.89 -2.06
N TYR A 32 -3.24 6.98 -1.56
CA TYR A 32 -2.49 7.19 -0.32
C TYR A 32 -1.13 6.47 -0.40
N SER A 33 -0.16 6.96 0.36
CA SER A 33 1.15 6.34 0.52
C SER A 33 1.28 5.75 1.93
N VAL A 34 1.88 4.56 2.04
CA VAL A 34 2.15 3.90 3.33
C VAL A 34 3.65 3.71 3.48
N ALA A 35 4.22 4.26 4.55
CA ALA A 35 5.58 4.00 4.95
C ALA A 35 5.63 2.70 5.78
N VAL A 36 6.52 1.78 5.39
CA VAL A 36 6.77 0.52 6.08
C VAL A 36 8.24 0.42 6.41
N ASN A 37 8.56 0.25 7.69
CA ASN A 37 9.93 0.02 8.15
C ASN A 37 10.17 -1.47 8.30
N ARG A 38 11.28 -1.96 7.74
CA ARG A 38 11.74 -3.34 7.92
C ARG A 38 13.00 -3.33 8.78
N GLY A 39 12.85 -3.75 10.03
CA GLY A 39 13.99 -4.07 10.88
C GLY A 39 14.56 -5.42 10.46
N TRP A 40 15.87 -5.47 10.24
CA TRP A 40 16.62 -6.71 10.08
C TRP A 40 17.92 -6.56 10.87
N ARG A 41 18.31 -7.63 11.57
CA ARG A 41 19.57 -7.68 12.31
C ARG A 41 20.59 -8.39 11.43
N THR A 42 21.77 -7.82 11.27
CA THR A 42 22.87 -8.51 10.57
C THR A 42 23.59 -9.41 11.56
N SER A 43 24.45 -10.30 11.07
CA SER A 43 25.29 -11.14 11.93
C SER A 43 26.24 -10.33 12.82
N GLU A 44 26.47 -9.06 12.51
CA GLU A 44 27.40 -8.17 13.23
C GLU A 44 26.69 -7.26 14.25
N GLY A 45 25.35 -7.24 14.27
CA GLY A 45 24.55 -6.39 15.15
C GLY A 45 23.81 -5.31 14.40
#